data_AF-A0A348WDG3-F1
#
_entry.id   AF-A0A348WDG3-F1
#
_cell.length_a   1.000
_cell.length_b   1.000
_cell.length_c   1.000
_cell.angle_alpha   90.00
_cell.angle_beta   90.00
_cell.angle_gamma   90.00
#
_symmetry.space_group_name_H-M   'P 1'
#
loop_
_entity.id
_entity.type
_entity.pdbx_description
1 polymer ?
#
loop_
_entity_poly.entity_id
_entity_poly.type
_entity_poly.pdbx_seq_one_letter_code
_entity_poly.pdbx_strand_id
1 'polypeptide(L)'
;VIPYGLVQAPRGVLDGLNLVGLKRRGVARADITALRAAFQMLAQGEGAFQDRARRLGEETDSDYVRQIVDFVTAASDRSFLTPGTD
;
A
#
# COMPACT_ATOMS: atom_id res chain seq x y z
N VAL A 1 1.10 3.69 -9.76
CA VAL A 1 0.31 3.78 -8.50
C VAL A 1 0.31 2.40 -7.89
N ILE A 2 0.54 2.28 -6.58
CA ILE A 2 0.48 0.96 -5.91
C ILE A 2 -0.95 0.38 -5.93
N PRO A 3 -1.12 -0.95 -5.82
CA PRO A 3 -2.43 -1.57 -5.69
C PRO A 3 -3.28 -0.91 -4.60
N TYR A 4 -4.58 -0.80 -4.85
CA TYR A 4 -5.56 -0.21 -3.92
C TYR A 4 -5.35 1.27 -3.59
N GLY A 5 -4.35 1.92 -4.16
CA GLY A 5 -4.06 3.33 -3.96
C GLY A 5 -5.15 4.26 -4.48
N LEU A 6 -5.37 5.36 -3.76
CA LEU A 6 -6.15 6.51 -4.20
C LEU A 6 -5.18 7.66 -4.51
N VAL A 7 -5.27 8.19 -5.73
CA VAL A 7 -4.45 9.32 -6.18
C VAL A 7 -5.35 10.52 -6.41
N GLN A 8 -4.99 11.66 -5.82
CA GLN A 8 -5.67 12.92 -6.05
C GLN A 8 -4.97 13.70 -7.17
N ALA A 9 -5.73 14.12 -8.18
CA ALA A 9 -5.26 15.03 -9.24
C ALA A 9 -5.51 16.47 -8.75
N PRO A 10 -4.46 17.20 -8.33
CA PRO A 10 -3.45 17.71 -9.26
C PRO A 10 -2.00 17.39 -8.89
N ARG A 11 -1.74 16.86 -7.70
CA ARG A 11 -0.38 16.71 -7.14
C ARG A 11 0.29 15.37 -7.47
N GLY A 12 -0.47 14.40 -8.00
CA GLY A 12 0.06 13.07 -8.27
C GLY A 12 0.59 12.39 -7.00
N VAL A 13 0.03 12.73 -5.84
CA VAL A 13 0.39 12.14 -4.55
C VAL A 13 -0.57 11.00 -4.25
N LEU A 14 -0.04 9.93 -3.67
CA LEU A 14 -0.84 8.86 -3.12
C LEU A 14 -1.42 9.29 -1.77
N ASP A 15 -2.71 9.61 -1.79
CA ASP A 15 -3.47 10.18 -0.65
C ASP A 15 -3.86 9.09 0.37
N GLY A 16 -4.02 7.86 -0.08
CA GLY A 16 -4.43 6.75 0.78
C GLY A 16 -4.89 5.53 0.01
N LEU A 17 -5.80 4.77 0.61
CA LEU A 17 -6.45 3.62 -0.01
C LEU A 17 -7.78 4.02 -0.66
N ASN A 18 -8.13 3.39 -1.78
CA ASN A 18 -9.44 3.46 -2.39
C ASN A 18 -10.46 2.58 -1.63
N LEU A 19 -10.86 3.06 -0.46
CA LEU A 19 -11.78 2.37 0.45
C LEU A 19 -13.16 2.17 -0.15
N VAL A 20 -13.62 3.11 -0.98
CA VAL A 20 -14.89 2.98 -1.70
C VAL A 20 -14.82 1.79 -2.67
N GLY A 21 -13.74 1.68 -3.44
CA GLY A 21 -13.50 0.55 -4.34
C GLY A 21 -13.43 -0.79 -3.61
N LEU A 22 -12.70 -0.85 -2.49
CA LEU A 22 -12.59 -2.06 -1.65
C LEU A 22 -13.94 -2.49 -1.10
N LYS A 23 -14.73 -1.56 -0.53
CA LYS A 23 -16.07 -1.86 -0.01
C LYS A 23 -17.02 -2.33 -1.10
N ARG A 24 -17.00 -1.70 -2.29
CA ARG A 24 -17.82 -2.11 -3.44
C ARG A 24 -17.49 -3.50 -3.96
N ARG A 25 -16.24 -3.95 -3.78
CA ARG A 25 -15.78 -5.30 -4.13
C ARG A 25 -16.07 -6.34 -3.05
N GLY A 26 -16.70 -5.95 -1.93
CA GLY A 26 -17.03 -6.87 -0.84
C GLY A 26 -15.82 -7.32 -0.02
N VAL A 27 -14.71 -6.58 -0.06
CA VAL A 27 -13.52 -6.88 0.76
C VAL A 27 -13.90 -6.85 2.24
N ALA A 28 -13.49 -7.89 2.98
CA ALA A 28 -13.84 -8.01 4.38
C ALA A 28 -13.27 -6.85 5.21
N ARG A 29 -13.98 -6.47 6.28
CA ARG A 29 -13.54 -5.38 7.16
C ARG A 29 -12.15 -5.65 7.75
N ALA A 30 -11.85 -6.91 8.09
CA ALA A 30 -10.55 -7.30 8.62
C ALA A 30 -9.41 -7.03 7.61
N ASP A 31 -9.62 -7.36 6.34
CA ASP A 31 -8.65 -7.09 5.27
C ASP A 31 -8.47 -5.59 5.01
N ILE A 32 -9.56 -4.81 5.07
CA ILE A 32 -9.46 -3.35 4.97
C ILE A 32 -8.65 -2.77 6.14
N THR A 33 -8.79 -3.31 7.35
CA THR A 33 -7.98 -2.92 8.51
C THR A 33 -6.51 -3.28 8.30
N ALA A 34 -6.21 -4.50 7.82
CA ALA A 34 -4.85 -4.94 7.53
C ALA A 34 -4.19 -4.04 6.46
N LEU A 35 -4.92 -3.73 5.38
CA LEU A 35 -4.46 -2.81 4.33
C LEU A 35 -4.13 -1.43 4.87
N ARG A 36 -4.94 -0.88 5.79
CA ARG A 36 -4.67 0.43 6.40
C ARG A 36 -3.40 0.41 7.24
N ALA A 37 -3.22 -0.62 8.07
CA ALA A 37 -2.03 -0.76 8.89
C ALA A 37 -0.76 -0.90 8.02
N ALA A 38 -0.83 -1.75 7.00
CA ALA A 38 0.21 -1.90 5.97
C ALA A 38 0.57 -0.56 5.32
N PHE A 39 -0.43 0.20 4.89
CA PHE A 39 -0.21 1.50 4.26
C PHE A 39 0.46 2.51 5.20
N GLN A 40 0.06 2.54 6.48
CA GLN A 40 0.69 3.40 7.49
C GLN A 40 2.15 3.00 7.76
N MET A 41 2.44 1.71 7.89
CA MET A 41 3.80 1.21 8.07
C MET A 41 4.69 1.58 6.87
N LEU A 42 4.15 1.45 5.65
CA LEU A 42 4.85 1.87 4.42
C LEU A 42 5.08 3.38 4.36
N ALA A 43 4.17 4.21 4.88
CA ALA A 43 4.31 5.66 4.89
C ALA A 43 5.31 6.16 5.95
N GLN A 44 5.22 5.63 7.18
CA GLN A 44 5.84 6.24 8.37
C GLN A 44 6.92 5.38 9.04
N GLY A 45 7.16 4.16 8.59
CA GLY A 45 8.17 3.31 9.22
C GLY A 45 9.61 3.80 9.01
N GLU A 46 10.52 3.27 9.79
CA GLU A 46 11.95 3.57 9.67
C GLU A 46 12.60 2.89 8.45
N GLY A 47 13.68 3.46 7.92
CA GLY A 47 14.47 2.90 6.82
C GLY A 47 13.95 3.23 5.42
N ALA A 48 14.49 2.58 4.39
CA ALA A 48 14.05 2.80 3.01
C ALA A 48 12.67 2.18 2.75
N PHE A 49 11.90 2.77 1.84
CA PHE A 49 10.56 2.29 1.47
C PHE A 49 10.56 0.80 1.08
N GLN A 50 11.55 0.37 0.29
CA GLN A 50 11.74 -1.02 -0.11
C GLN A 50 11.97 -1.96 1.08
N ASP A 51 12.75 -1.53 2.08
CA ASP A 51 13.03 -2.34 3.27
C ASP A 51 11.82 -2.45 4.20
N ARG A 52 10.96 -1.42 4.22
CA ARG A 52 9.66 -1.49 4.90
C ARG A 52 8.72 -2.47 4.22
N ALA A 53 8.65 -2.43 2.89
CA ALA A 53 7.83 -3.37 2.13
C ALA A 53 8.28 -4.81 2.31
N ARG A 54 9.60 -5.07 2.32
CA ARG A 54 10.13 -6.42 2.57
C ARG A 54 9.72 -6.95 3.96
N ARG A 55 9.95 -6.18 5.03
CA ARG A 55 9.54 -6.54 6.39
C ARG A 55 8.04 -6.81 6.49
N LEU A 56 7.22 -5.96 5.87
CA LEU A 56 5.78 -6.13 5.83
C LEU A 56 5.37 -7.46 5.17
N GLY A 57 6.10 -7.90 4.14
CA GLY A 57 5.86 -9.19 3.47
C GLY A 57 6.20 -10.40 4.34
N GLU A 58 7.18 -10.27 5.21
CA GLU A 58 7.60 -11.33 6.14
C GLU A 58 6.59 -11.56 7.28
N GLU A 59 5.86 -10.52 7.68
CA GLU A 59 4.95 -10.53 8.83
C GLU A 59 3.47 -10.72 8.46
N THR A 60 3.10 -10.58 7.18
CA THR A 60 1.68 -10.50 6.78
C THR A 60 1.06 -11.84 6.36
N ASP A 61 -0.11 -12.13 6.94
CA ASP A 61 -1.02 -13.20 6.51
C ASP A 61 -2.10 -12.71 5.52
N SER A 62 -2.13 -11.42 5.18
CA SER A 62 -3.15 -10.86 4.29
C SER A 62 -2.71 -10.92 2.82
N ASP A 63 -3.48 -11.63 1.99
CA ASP A 63 -3.24 -11.68 0.55
C ASP A 63 -3.24 -10.29 -0.11
N TYR A 64 -4.06 -9.37 0.41
CA TYR A 64 -4.12 -7.98 -0.08
C TYR A 64 -2.84 -7.21 0.20
N VAL A 65 -2.26 -7.41 1.38
CA VAL A 65 -1.00 -6.77 1.77
C VAL A 65 0.15 -7.39 0.97
N ARG A 66 0.15 -8.71 0.81
CA ARG A 66 1.15 -9.43 -0.01
C ARG A 66 1.20 -8.89 -1.44
N GLN A 67 0.06 -8.61 -2.06
CA GLN A 67 0.04 -7.99 -3.39
C GLN A 67 0.66 -6.59 -3.45
N ILE A 68 0.54 -5.78 -2.38
CA ILE A 68 1.23 -4.49 -2.33
C ILE A 68 2.74 -4.71 -2.23
N VAL A 69 3.18 -5.64 -1.37
CA VAL A 69 4.60 -5.95 -1.19
C VAL A 69 5.20 -6.44 -2.50
N ASP A 70 4.58 -7.44 -3.13
CA ASP A 70 5.04 -8.01 -4.39
C ASP A 70 5.16 -6.94 -5.47
N PHE A 71 4.19 -6.03 -5.58
CA PHE A 71 4.26 -4.91 -6.52
C PHE A 71 5.43 -3.97 -6.24
N VAL A 72 5.71 -3.67 -4.98
CA VAL A 72 6.79 -2.76 -4.57
C VAL A 72 8.16 -3.40 -4.76
N THR A 73 8.30 -4.67 -4.41
CA THR A 73 9.58 -5.40 -4.43
C THR A 73 9.89 -6.03 -5.79
N ALA A 74 8.91 -6.09 -6.71
CA ALA A 74 9.15 -6.53 -8.07
C ALA A 74 10.18 -5.63 -8.76
N ALA A 75 11.14 -6.25 -9.45
CA ALA A 75 12.09 -5.53 -10.29
C ALA A 75 11.32 -4.79 -11.41
N SER A 76 11.39 -3.47 -11.41
CA SER A 76 10.73 -2.61 -12.39
C SER A 76 11.55 -1.35 -12.60
N ASP A 77 11.77 -0.98 -13.86
CA ASP A 77 12.42 0.28 -14.25
C ASP A 77 11.51 1.51 -14.02
N ARG A 78 10.24 1.28 -13.66
CA ARG A 78 9.23 2.34 -13.46
C ARG A 78 9.13 2.73 -12.00
N SER A 79 9.30 4.03 -11.73
CA SER A 79 8.94 4.64 -10.45
C SER A 79 7.43 4.57 -10.21
N PHE A 80 7.03 4.40 -8.96
CA PHE A 80 5.65 4.46 -8.53
C PHE A 80 5.46 5.53 -7.45
N LEU A 81 4.20 5.96 -7.28
CA LEU A 81 3.83 6.88 -6.21
C LEU A 81 3.89 6.14 -4.88
N THR A 82 4.62 6.70 -3.92
CA THR A 82 4.66 6.24 -2.53
C THR A 82 3.67 7.05 -1.68
N PRO A 83 3.17 6.48 -0.57
CA PRO A 83 2.43 7.25 0.44
C PRO A 83 3.24 8.47 0.92
N GLY A 84 2.60 9.62 1.03
CA GLY A 84 3.16 10.80 1.71
C GLY A 84 2.99 10.73 3.22
N THR A 85 3.82 11.45 3.97
CA THR A 85 3.77 11.58 5.43
C THR A 85 3.04 12.86 5.88
N ASP A 86 1.94 13.24 5.21
CA ASP A 86 1.13 14.39 5.66
C ASP A 86 0.64 14.23 7.11
#